data_AF-A0AAU4AII1-F1
#
_entry.id   AF-A0AAU4AII1-F1
#
_cell.length_a   1.000
_cell.length_b   1.000
_cell.length_c   1.000
_cell.angle_alpha   90.00
_cell.angle_beta   90.00
_cell.angle_gamma   90.00
#
_symmetry.space_group_name_H-M   'P 1'
#
loop_
_entity.id
_entity.type
_entity.pdbx_description
1 polymer ?
#
loop_
_entity_poly.entity_id
_entity_poly.type
_entity_poly.pdbx_seq_one_letter_code
_entity_poly.pdbx_strand_id
1 'polypeptide(L)'
;MDLAEIWRVMRRRWYVLLPGLLLTAGLIAGVYLLVPVEYRSQSTVTLLNSKKATVAFDGNPFLSTQASLTGMADGLARNLNSDGSKADLKAQGLTGVYEAKIADNAQGPFMWLSVTGTDQAAVLKSDQVFTAYAEKRLQEFQAQQSVQPEAMIRMATIVPPQKPEAQTKTRIQYLVMAGALGFVLSLVATFFVEARRRKADAPGRRRPAADGSDAGGSEPSAGPAEAAKSADPTATMALTVLPASAAYRSNGSP
;
A
#
# COMPACT_ATOMS: atom_id res chain seq x y z
N MET A 1 -24.69 -5.89 20.47
CA MET A 1 -23.76 -6.31 21.53
C MET A 1 -23.36 -5.04 22.26
N ASP A 2 -23.73 -4.92 23.53
CA ASP A 2 -23.39 -3.74 24.32
C ASP A 2 -21.93 -3.81 24.80
N LEU A 3 -21.29 -2.65 25.02
CA LEU A 3 -19.92 -2.57 25.58
C LEU A 3 -19.78 -3.38 26.88
N ALA A 4 -20.85 -3.41 27.69
CA ALA A 4 -20.92 -4.18 28.92
C ALA A 4 -20.85 -5.70 28.67
N GLU A 5 -21.45 -6.20 27.59
CA GLU A 5 -21.38 -7.60 27.20
C GLU A 5 -19.97 -7.98 26.72
N ILE A 6 -19.33 -7.14 25.92
CA ILE A 6 -17.96 -7.33 25.45
C ILE A 6 -17.01 -7.43 26.64
N TRP A 7 -17.08 -6.48 27.58
CA TRP A 7 -16.25 -6.46 28.78
C TRP A 7 -16.49 -7.67 29.70
N ARG A 8 -17.74 -8.15 29.80
CA ARG A 8 -18.09 -9.35 30.57
C ARG A 8 -17.48 -10.61 29.94
N VAL A 9 -17.53 -10.73 28.61
CA VAL A 9 -16.93 -11.87 27.88
C VAL A 9 -15.41 -11.86 28.03
N MET A 10 -14.76 -10.70 27.88
CA MET A 10 -13.31 -10.58 28.02
C MET A 10 -12.82 -11.00 29.41
N ARG A 11 -13.49 -10.58 30.49
CA ARG A 11 -13.14 -11.01 31.87
C ARG A 11 -13.40 -12.50 32.11
N ARG A 12 -14.48 -13.05 31.56
CA ARG A 12 -14.83 -14.47 31.75
C ARG A 12 -13.91 -15.43 30.98
N ARG A 13 -13.32 -14.97 29.87
CA ARG A 13 -12.50 -15.78 28.95
C ARG A 13 -11.05 -15.28 28.84
N TRP A 14 -10.52 -14.73 29.93
CA TRP A 14 -9.15 -14.23 29.99
C TRP A 14 -8.11 -15.30 29.63
N TYR A 15 -8.37 -16.58 29.91
CA TYR A 15 -7.49 -17.70 29.58
C TYR A 15 -7.38 -18.02 28.07
N VAL A 16 -8.24 -17.44 27.21
CA VAL A 16 -8.10 -17.50 25.74
C VAL A 16 -7.52 -16.21 25.21
N LEU A 17 -8.02 -15.08 25.72
CA LEU A 17 -7.58 -13.76 25.30
C LEU A 17 -6.10 -13.52 25.64
N LEU A 18 -5.66 -13.84 26.85
CA LEU A 18 -4.30 -13.58 27.31
C LEU A 18 -3.26 -14.37 26.51
N PRO A 19 -3.39 -15.69 26.27
CA PRO A 19 -2.48 -16.40 25.36
C PRO A 19 -2.50 -15.84 23.93
N GLY A 20 -3.66 -15.46 23.39
CA GLY A 20 -3.75 -14.84 22.07
C GLY A 20 -2.99 -13.51 21.97
N LEU A 21 -3.10 -12.66 23.01
CA LEU A 21 -2.34 -11.43 23.10
C LEU A 21 -0.85 -11.68 23.27
N LEU A 22 -0.44 -12.71 24.02
CA LEU A 22 0.98 -13.10 24.13
C LEU A 22 1.54 -13.58 22.79
N LEU A 23 0.79 -14.38 22.03
CA LEU A 23 1.17 -14.77 20.67
C LEU A 23 1.28 -13.55 19.75
N THR A 24 0.37 -12.59 19.88
CA THR A 24 0.42 -11.32 19.13
C THR A 24 1.67 -10.52 19.48
N ALA A 25 2.00 -10.40 20.77
CA ALA A 25 3.22 -9.73 21.22
C ALA A 25 4.48 -10.44 20.69
N GLY A 26 4.50 -11.77 20.68
CA GLY A 26 5.56 -12.57 20.06
C GLY A 26 5.70 -12.32 18.56
N LEU A 27 4.58 -12.19 17.84
CA LEU A 27 4.58 -11.88 16.41
C LEU A 27 5.11 -10.47 16.12
N ILE A 28 4.70 -9.47 16.90
CA ILE A 28 5.23 -8.10 16.81
C ILE A 28 6.74 -8.10 17.08
N ALA A 29 7.18 -8.79 18.13
CA ALA A 29 8.60 -8.91 18.45
C ALA A 29 9.38 -9.59 17.31
N GLY A 30 8.81 -10.65 16.72
CA GLY A 30 9.38 -11.31 15.55
C GLY A 30 9.55 -10.35 14.37
N VAL A 31 8.51 -9.58 14.02
CA VAL A 31 8.59 -8.55 12.96
C VAL A 31 9.63 -7.49 13.30
N TYR A 32 9.69 -7.02 14.55
CA TYR A 32 10.65 -6.01 14.98
C TYR A 32 12.10 -6.48 14.80
N LEU A 33 12.39 -7.74 15.12
CA LEU A 33 13.74 -8.31 15.03
C LEU A 33 14.12 -8.70 13.60
N LEU A 34 13.16 -9.17 12.79
CA LEU A 34 13.42 -9.71 11.45
C LEU A 34 13.35 -8.67 10.34
N VAL A 35 12.57 -7.58 10.52
CA VAL A 35 12.46 -6.52 9.52
C VAL A 35 13.52 -5.45 9.80
N PRO A 36 14.55 -5.33 8.94
CA PRO A 36 15.61 -4.36 9.16
C PRO A 36 15.09 -2.92 9.00
N VAL A 37 15.84 -1.98 9.56
CA VAL A 37 15.63 -0.56 9.28
C VAL A 37 16.26 -0.26 7.92
N GLU A 38 15.47 0.32 7.02
CA GLU A 38 16.01 0.87 5.79
C GLU A 38 16.48 2.30 6.02
N TYR A 39 17.56 2.67 5.34
CA TYR A 39 18.15 3.99 5.33
C TYR A 39 18.17 4.50 3.90
N ARG A 40 17.84 5.77 3.72
CA ARG A 40 17.84 6.42 2.41
C ARG A 40 18.79 7.60 2.41
N SER A 41 19.67 7.63 1.41
CA SER A 41 20.42 8.82 1.03
C SER A 41 19.83 9.37 -0.26
N GLN A 42 19.80 10.69 -0.38
CA GLN A 42 19.32 11.36 -1.57
C GLN A 42 20.19 12.58 -1.87
N SER A 43 20.54 12.71 -3.14
CA SER A 43 21.15 13.91 -3.71
C SER A 43 20.19 14.57 -4.71
N THR A 44 20.34 15.88 -4.87
CA THR A 44 19.60 16.66 -5.86
C THR A 44 20.57 17.29 -6.82
N VAL A 45 20.42 16.99 -8.09
CA VAL A 45 21.23 17.54 -9.17
C VAL A 45 20.35 18.33 -10.14
N THR A 46 20.93 19.27 -10.86
CA THR A 46 20.27 20.02 -11.91
C THR A 46 21.09 19.99 -13.19
N LEU A 47 20.42 20.07 -14.34
CA LEU A 47 21.08 20.26 -15.61
C LEU A 47 21.19 21.75 -15.94
N LEU A 48 22.41 22.19 -16.23
CA LEU A 48 22.76 23.55 -16.61
C LEU A 48 23.04 23.63 -18.10
N ASN A 49 22.64 24.72 -18.71
CA ASN A 49 22.92 24.96 -20.11
C ASN A 49 24.43 25.06 -20.40
N SER A 50 24.77 24.87 -21.67
CA SER A 50 26.14 24.95 -22.15
C SER A 50 26.71 26.35 -22.03
N LYS A 51 28.04 26.47 -21.91
CA LYS A 51 28.71 27.77 -21.85
C LYS A 51 28.38 28.62 -23.07
N LYS A 52 28.32 28.00 -24.25
CA LYS A 52 27.93 28.63 -25.51
C LYS A 52 26.51 29.21 -25.47
N ALA A 53 25.56 28.48 -24.89
CA ALA A 53 24.17 28.93 -24.77
C ALA A 53 23.96 29.99 -23.68
N THR A 54 24.87 30.10 -22.72
CA THR A 54 24.79 31.09 -21.64
C THR A 54 25.32 32.49 -21.99
N VAL A 55 25.92 32.67 -23.17
CA VAL A 55 26.53 33.96 -23.56
C VAL A 55 25.51 35.10 -23.55
N ALA A 56 24.27 34.85 -23.99
CA ALA A 56 23.19 35.85 -23.98
C ALA A 56 22.73 36.26 -22.56
N PHE A 57 23.22 35.56 -21.53
CA PHE A 57 22.89 35.75 -20.12
C PHE A 57 24.14 36.06 -19.29
N ASP A 58 25.15 36.69 -19.89
CA ASP A 58 26.44 37.01 -19.27
C ASP A 58 27.15 35.79 -18.64
N GLY A 59 26.93 34.60 -19.21
CA GLY A 59 27.48 33.35 -18.71
C GLY A 59 26.74 32.75 -17.52
N ASN A 60 25.62 33.32 -17.08
CA ASN A 60 24.83 32.79 -15.96
C ASN A 60 23.93 31.61 -16.40
N PRO A 61 24.24 30.36 -15.99
CA PRO A 61 23.47 29.21 -16.41
C PRO A 61 22.06 29.16 -15.83
N PHE A 62 21.83 29.79 -14.67
CA PHE A 62 20.55 29.77 -13.98
C PHE A 62 19.50 30.68 -14.63
N LEU A 63 19.94 31.65 -15.44
CA LEU A 63 19.05 32.50 -16.24
C LEU A 63 18.72 31.89 -17.61
N SER A 64 19.37 30.78 -17.96
CA SER A 64 19.31 30.14 -19.30
C SER A 64 18.56 28.80 -19.30
N THR A 65 17.65 28.59 -18.34
CA THR A 65 16.90 27.35 -18.20
C THR A 65 15.87 27.21 -19.32
N GLN A 66 15.88 26.07 -20.03
CA GLN A 66 14.98 25.78 -21.16
C GLN A 66 14.25 24.46 -20.92
N ALA A 67 13.04 24.31 -21.47
CA ALA A 67 12.24 23.08 -21.34
C ALA A 67 12.96 21.82 -21.88
N SER A 68 13.85 22.01 -22.87
CA SER A 68 14.72 20.95 -23.41
C SER A 68 15.63 20.32 -22.35
N LEU A 69 16.09 21.09 -21.36
CA LEU A 69 16.90 20.57 -20.25
C LEU A 69 16.09 19.61 -19.38
N THR A 70 14.80 19.89 -19.17
CA THR A 70 13.91 18.99 -18.42
C THR A 70 13.70 17.69 -19.19
N GLY A 71 13.52 17.76 -20.51
CA GLY A 71 13.45 16.58 -21.38
C GLY A 71 14.73 15.73 -21.32
N MET A 72 15.90 16.37 -21.34
CA MET A 72 17.18 15.68 -21.19
C MET A 72 17.36 15.06 -19.80
N ALA A 73 16.89 15.73 -18.74
CA ALA A 73 16.91 15.19 -17.38
C ALA A 73 16.02 13.93 -17.27
N ASP A 74 14.83 13.93 -17.87
CA ASP A 74 13.96 12.75 -17.90
C ASP A 74 14.60 11.59 -18.67
N GLY A 75 15.19 11.88 -19.84
CA GLY A 75 15.93 10.90 -20.63
C GLY A 75 17.12 10.30 -19.87
N LEU A 76 17.88 11.13 -19.16
CA LEU A 76 19.00 10.68 -18.31
C LEU A 76 18.49 9.81 -17.15
N ALA A 77 17.44 10.24 -16.44
CA ALA A 77 16.86 9.46 -15.34
C ALA A 77 16.40 8.06 -15.82
N ARG A 78 15.72 7.98 -16.97
CA ARG A 78 15.34 6.69 -17.58
C ARG A 78 16.55 5.82 -17.91
N ASN A 79 17.64 6.41 -18.41
CA ASN A 79 18.84 5.65 -18.70
C ASN A 79 19.55 5.16 -17.44
N LEU A 80 19.60 5.97 -16.37
CA LEU A 80 20.17 5.57 -15.08
C LEU A 80 19.42 4.39 -14.46
N ASN A 81 18.11 4.30 -14.71
CA ASN A 81 17.27 3.18 -14.27
C ASN A 81 17.25 1.97 -15.23
N SER A 82 17.97 2.04 -16.36
CA SER A 82 18.05 0.93 -17.32
C SER A 82 18.86 -0.24 -16.77
N ASP A 83 18.64 -1.44 -17.32
CA ASP A 83 19.33 -2.65 -16.85
C ASP A 83 20.84 -2.62 -17.12
N GLY A 84 21.28 -1.93 -18.18
CA GLY A 84 22.70 -1.68 -18.44
C GLY A 84 23.32 -0.82 -17.33
N SER A 85 22.70 0.31 -17.00
CA SER A 85 23.18 1.15 -15.89
C SER A 85 23.14 0.43 -14.54
N LYS A 86 22.15 -0.44 -14.29
CA LYS A 86 22.13 -1.29 -13.09
C LYS A 86 23.34 -2.20 -13.02
N ALA A 87 23.71 -2.83 -14.13
CA ALA A 87 24.87 -3.70 -14.19
C ALA A 87 26.16 -2.91 -13.93
N ASP A 88 26.33 -1.75 -14.58
CA ASP A 88 27.50 -0.89 -14.46
C ASP A 88 27.66 -0.30 -13.05
N LEU A 89 26.56 0.15 -12.43
CA LEU A 89 26.55 0.68 -11.07
C LEU A 89 26.86 -0.42 -10.05
N LYS A 90 26.30 -1.62 -10.23
CA LYS A 90 26.62 -2.78 -9.38
C LYS A 90 28.09 -3.16 -9.50
N ALA A 91 28.67 -3.12 -10.70
CA ALA A 91 30.10 -3.35 -10.92
C ALA A 91 30.99 -2.29 -10.24
N GLN A 92 30.48 -1.06 -10.09
CA GLN A 92 31.14 0.01 -9.35
C GLN A 92 30.92 -0.04 -7.82
N GLY A 93 30.24 -1.08 -7.33
CA GLY A 93 30.03 -1.29 -5.90
C GLY A 93 28.83 -0.55 -5.31
N LEU A 94 27.90 -0.07 -6.15
CA LEU A 94 26.61 0.42 -5.68
C LEU A 94 25.83 -0.75 -5.06
N THR A 95 25.32 -0.54 -3.85
CA THR A 95 24.53 -1.52 -3.10
C THR A 95 23.16 -0.94 -2.74
N GLY A 96 22.18 -1.83 -2.55
CA GLY A 96 20.82 -1.44 -2.23
C GLY A 96 19.96 -1.16 -3.47
N VAL A 97 18.77 -0.60 -3.22
CA VAL A 97 17.82 -0.18 -4.24
C VAL A 97 18.09 1.28 -4.56
N TYR A 98 18.15 1.62 -5.84
CA TYR A 98 18.38 3.00 -6.26
C TYR A 98 17.33 3.44 -7.28
N GLU A 99 17.14 4.75 -7.37
CA GLU A 99 16.19 5.36 -8.30
C GLU A 99 16.69 6.76 -8.69
N ALA A 100 16.70 7.04 -10.00
CA ALA A 100 16.77 8.39 -10.54
C ALA A 100 15.39 8.83 -11.03
N LYS A 101 14.97 10.05 -10.69
CA LYS A 101 13.75 10.65 -11.24
C LYS A 101 13.82 12.16 -11.30
N ILE A 102 12.95 12.79 -12.08
CA ILE A 102 12.68 14.23 -11.95
C ILE A 102 12.19 14.50 -10.52
N ALA A 103 12.72 15.55 -9.91
CA ALA A 103 12.33 15.93 -8.56
C ALA A 103 10.84 16.30 -8.50
N ASP A 104 10.13 15.83 -7.48
CA ASP A 104 8.69 16.07 -7.38
C ASP A 104 8.41 17.57 -7.21
N ASN A 105 7.38 18.07 -7.91
CA ASN A 105 7.01 19.49 -7.93
C ASN A 105 8.12 20.44 -8.41
N ALA A 106 9.11 19.94 -9.15
CA ALA A 106 10.16 20.77 -9.70
C ALA A 106 9.66 21.61 -10.89
N GLN A 107 9.91 22.93 -10.84
CA GLN A 107 9.72 23.85 -11.97
C GLN A 107 11.03 24.05 -12.75
N GLY A 108 11.76 22.96 -13.01
CA GLY A 108 13.05 23.00 -13.70
C GLY A 108 13.67 21.61 -13.87
N PRO A 109 14.86 21.53 -14.49
CA PRO A 109 15.54 20.27 -14.79
C PRO A 109 16.25 19.70 -13.55
N PHE A 110 15.52 19.54 -12.44
CA PHE A 110 16.02 18.99 -11.20
C PHE A 110 15.74 17.48 -11.16
N MET A 111 16.72 16.71 -10.71
CA MET A 111 16.60 15.28 -10.51
C MET A 111 16.93 14.91 -9.07
N TRP A 112 16.18 13.96 -8.53
CA TRP A 112 16.57 13.24 -7.34
C TRP A 112 17.25 11.94 -7.73
N LEU A 113 18.42 11.74 -7.16
CA LEU A 113 19.12 10.47 -7.18
C LEU A 113 19.06 9.92 -5.77
N SER A 114 18.48 8.76 -5.60
CA SER A 114 18.25 8.18 -4.28
C SER A 114 18.73 6.75 -4.20
N VAL A 115 19.29 6.39 -3.05
CA VAL A 115 19.72 5.03 -2.72
C VAL A 115 19.14 4.65 -1.37
N THR A 116 18.60 3.44 -1.29
CA THR A 116 18.01 2.85 -0.09
C THR A 116 18.66 1.51 0.21
N GLY A 117 19.01 1.26 1.47
CA GLY A 117 19.64 0.03 1.91
C GLY A 117 19.66 -0.08 3.43
N THR A 118 20.21 -1.17 3.96
CA THR A 118 20.19 -1.46 5.42
C THR A 118 21.45 -1.02 6.15
N ASP A 119 22.54 -0.72 5.43
CA ASP A 119 23.79 -0.19 5.97
C ASP A 119 23.95 1.29 5.60
N GLN A 120 23.98 2.16 6.60
CA GLN A 120 24.13 3.61 6.42
C GLN A 120 25.41 3.97 5.63
N ALA A 121 26.55 3.38 5.98
CA ALA A 121 27.81 3.73 5.34
C ALA A 121 27.81 3.33 3.86
N ALA A 122 27.30 2.12 3.57
CA ALA A 122 27.16 1.63 2.21
C ALA A 122 26.17 2.47 1.38
N VAL A 123 25.05 2.90 1.97
CA VAL A 123 24.04 3.75 1.31
C VAL A 123 24.63 5.12 0.94
N LEU A 124 25.34 5.78 1.86
CA LEU A 124 25.98 7.06 1.57
C LEU A 124 27.01 6.95 0.44
N LYS A 125 27.88 5.93 0.53
CA LYS A 125 28.89 5.66 -0.52
C LYS A 125 28.23 5.36 -1.86
N SER A 126 27.15 4.60 -1.85
CA SER A 126 26.39 4.24 -3.05
C SER A 126 25.75 5.46 -3.71
N ASP A 127 25.20 6.41 -2.95
CA ASP A 127 24.66 7.66 -3.48
C ASP A 127 25.76 8.56 -4.08
N GLN A 128 26.95 8.60 -3.46
CA GLN A 128 28.12 9.28 -4.06
C GLN A 128 28.52 8.66 -5.40
N VAL A 129 28.62 7.33 -5.47
CA VAL A 129 28.90 6.60 -6.72
C VAL A 129 27.81 6.88 -7.75
N PHE A 130 26.54 6.85 -7.34
CA PHE A 130 25.42 7.07 -8.24
C PHE A 130 25.39 8.49 -8.82
N THR A 131 25.68 9.49 -7.99
CA THR A 131 25.77 10.90 -8.39
C THR A 131 26.90 11.12 -9.39
N ALA A 132 28.09 10.56 -9.13
CA ALA A 132 29.22 10.66 -10.04
C ALA A 132 28.95 9.92 -11.37
N TYR A 133 28.31 8.76 -11.30
CA TYR A 133 27.92 7.99 -12.48
C TYR A 133 26.91 8.76 -13.35
N ALA A 134 25.96 9.46 -12.74
CA ALA A 134 25.01 10.31 -13.47
C ALA A 134 25.71 11.42 -14.26
N GLU A 135 26.72 12.07 -13.68
CA GLU A 135 27.52 13.08 -14.36
C GLU A 135 28.26 12.48 -15.56
N LYS A 136 28.94 11.35 -15.32
CA LYS A 136 29.69 10.64 -16.36
C LYS A 136 28.77 10.22 -17.50
N ARG A 137 27.57 9.72 -17.18
CA ARG A 137 26.61 9.25 -18.19
C ARG A 137 26.09 10.39 -19.07
N LEU A 138 25.85 11.56 -18.48
CA LEU A 138 25.52 12.77 -19.24
C LEU A 138 26.65 13.17 -20.19
N GLN A 139 27.90 13.10 -19.75
CA GLN A 139 29.06 13.39 -20.59
C GLN A 139 29.19 12.37 -21.73
N GLU A 140 29.02 11.08 -21.45
CA GLU A 140 29.06 10.01 -22.45
C GLU A 140 28.00 10.20 -23.54
N PHE A 141 26.77 10.56 -23.17
CA PHE A 141 25.71 10.86 -24.14
C PHE A 141 26.08 11.98 -25.11
N GLN A 142 26.69 13.04 -24.59
CA GLN A 142 27.06 14.19 -25.41
C GLN A 142 28.30 13.90 -26.27
N ALA A 143 29.25 13.14 -25.74
CA ALA A 143 30.43 12.68 -26.47
C ALA A 143 30.05 11.75 -27.63
N GLN A 144 29.09 10.83 -27.42
CA GLN A 144 28.57 9.95 -28.48
C GLN A 144 27.92 10.73 -29.63
N GLN A 145 27.37 11.90 -29.33
CA GLN A 145 26.79 12.81 -30.34
C GLN A 145 27.80 13.82 -30.89
N SER A 146 29.09 13.68 -30.56
CA SER A 146 30.17 14.59 -30.99
C SER A 146 29.88 16.06 -30.65
N VAL A 147 29.22 16.33 -29.52
CA VAL A 147 28.94 17.70 -29.07
C VAL A 147 30.25 18.38 -28.69
N GLN A 148 30.47 19.59 -29.21
CA GLN A 148 31.66 20.37 -28.88
C GLN A 148 31.71 20.72 -27.38
N PRO A 149 32.88 20.75 -26.73
CA PRO A 149 32.99 20.99 -25.29
C PRO A 149 32.26 22.24 -24.78
N GLU A 150 32.32 23.36 -25.51
CA GLU A 150 31.64 24.61 -25.13
C GLU A 150 30.11 24.53 -25.26
N ALA A 151 29.62 23.59 -26.08
CA ALA A 151 28.20 23.33 -26.35
C ALA A 151 27.62 22.21 -25.47
N MET A 152 28.42 21.58 -24.61
CA MET A 152 27.92 20.55 -23.70
C MET A 152 27.10 21.16 -22.55
N ILE A 153 25.92 20.59 -22.34
CA ILE A 153 25.12 20.71 -21.12
C ILE A 153 25.93 20.14 -19.95
N ARG A 154 25.78 20.74 -18.78
CA ARG A 154 26.51 20.36 -17.57
C ARG A 154 25.54 19.88 -16.51
N MET A 155 26.02 19.04 -15.60
CA MET A 155 25.29 18.72 -14.38
C MET A 155 25.88 19.53 -13.23
N ALA A 156 25.04 20.00 -12.32
CA ALA A 156 25.46 20.64 -11.08
C ALA A 156 24.72 20.03 -9.90
N THR A 157 25.45 19.73 -8.83
CA THR A 157 24.89 19.21 -7.59
C THR A 157 24.38 20.37 -6.74
N ILE A 158 23.07 20.39 -6.48
CA ILE A 158 22.41 21.39 -5.65
C ILE A 158 22.41 20.93 -4.19
N VAL A 159 22.07 19.67 -3.97
CA VAL A 159 22.15 19.02 -2.66
C VAL A 159 23.05 17.81 -2.82
N PRO A 160 24.25 17.80 -2.19
CA PRO A 160 25.13 16.64 -2.26
C PRO A 160 24.50 15.43 -1.54
N PRO A 161 25.01 14.21 -1.77
CA PRO A 161 24.60 13.02 -1.01
C PRO A 161 24.54 13.32 0.50
N GLN A 162 23.34 13.19 1.06
CA GLN A 162 23.07 13.52 2.47
C GLN A 162 23.36 12.34 3.39
N LYS A 163 23.49 12.62 4.70
CA LYS A 163 23.59 11.54 5.69
C LYS A 163 22.32 10.66 5.61
N PRO A 164 22.45 9.33 5.52
CA PRO A 164 21.28 8.47 5.34
C PRO A 164 20.28 8.57 6.49
N GLU A 165 19.01 8.76 6.16
CA GLU A 165 17.92 8.87 7.13
C GLU A 165 17.11 7.59 7.21
N ALA A 166 16.72 7.21 8.43
CA ALA A 166 15.95 6.00 8.69
C ALA A 166 14.52 6.10 8.13
N GLN A 167 14.19 5.17 7.23
CA GLN A 167 12.87 5.02 6.63
C GLN A 167 12.03 4.05 7.45
N THR A 168 11.38 4.55 8.50
CA THR A 168 10.64 3.69 9.46
C THR A 168 9.19 3.44 9.08
N LYS A 169 8.65 4.15 8.08
CA LYS A 169 7.23 4.08 7.70
C LYS A 169 6.76 2.66 7.40
N THR A 170 7.45 1.96 6.50
CA THR A 170 7.09 0.59 6.09
C THR A 170 7.24 -0.39 7.26
N ARG A 171 8.32 -0.26 8.04
CA ARG A 171 8.54 -1.08 9.24
C ARG A 171 7.43 -0.91 10.27
N ILE A 172 7.01 0.33 10.53
CA ILE A 172 5.88 0.64 11.42
C ILE A 172 4.58 0.07 10.86
N GLN A 173 4.32 0.18 9.55
CA GLN A 173 3.14 -0.42 8.93
C GLN A 173 3.09 -1.93 9.16
N TYR A 174 4.21 -2.65 9.00
CA TYR A 174 4.25 -4.09 9.29
C TYR A 174 4.00 -4.40 10.76
N LEU A 175 4.58 -3.63 11.69
CA LEU A 175 4.33 -3.80 13.14
C LEU A 175 2.85 -3.57 13.49
N VAL A 176 2.24 -2.54 12.91
CA VAL A 176 0.81 -2.22 13.12
C VAL A 176 -0.07 -3.32 12.51
N MET A 177 0.22 -3.78 11.29
CA MET A 177 -0.53 -4.87 10.65
C MET A 177 -0.45 -6.17 11.45
N ALA A 178 0.76 -6.54 11.90
CA ALA A 178 1.01 -7.66 12.79
C ALA A 178 0.18 -7.59 14.07
N GLY A 179 0.23 -6.44 14.77
CA GLY A 179 -0.51 -6.23 16.00
C GLY A 179 -2.02 -6.23 15.79
N ALA A 180 -2.51 -5.54 14.77
CA ALA A 180 -3.93 -5.48 14.46
C ALA A 180 -4.50 -6.86 14.09
N LEU A 181 -3.81 -7.61 13.22
CA LEU A 181 -4.23 -8.95 12.83
C LEU A 181 -4.24 -9.91 14.02
N GLY A 182 -3.16 -9.94 14.81
CA GLY A 182 -3.09 -10.80 16.00
C GLY A 182 -4.17 -10.44 17.04
N PHE A 183 -4.43 -9.15 17.23
CA PHE A 183 -5.49 -8.67 18.12
C PHE A 183 -6.88 -9.11 17.65
N VAL A 184 -7.20 -8.92 16.36
CA VAL A 184 -8.48 -9.33 15.78
C VAL A 184 -8.67 -10.85 15.90
N LEU A 185 -7.65 -11.65 15.57
CA LEU A 185 -7.70 -13.10 15.70
C LEU A 185 -7.91 -13.54 17.15
N SER A 186 -7.29 -12.85 18.11
CA SER A 186 -7.47 -13.11 19.55
C SER A 186 -8.91 -12.83 20.01
N LEU A 187 -9.51 -11.74 19.53
CA LEU A 187 -10.91 -11.43 19.82
C LEU A 187 -11.86 -12.45 19.18
N VAL A 188 -11.66 -12.77 17.90
CA VAL A 188 -12.47 -13.76 17.17
C VAL A 188 -12.42 -15.12 17.88
N ALA A 189 -11.23 -15.59 18.27
CA ALA A 189 -11.07 -16.82 19.03
C ALA A 189 -11.83 -16.78 20.38
N THR A 190 -11.73 -15.67 21.10
CA THR A 190 -12.42 -15.47 22.38
C THR A 190 -13.94 -15.54 22.22
N PHE A 191 -14.51 -14.84 21.23
CA PHE A 191 -15.95 -14.87 20.95
C PHE A 191 -16.41 -16.22 20.41
N PHE A 192 -15.61 -16.89 19.58
CA PHE A 192 -15.92 -18.21 19.06
C PHE A 192 -16.05 -19.25 20.18
N VAL A 193 -15.11 -19.25 21.14
CA VAL A 193 -15.17 -20.12 22.32
C VAL A 193 -16.39 -19.83 23.19
N GLU A 194 -16.73 -18.55 23.39
CA GLU A 194 -17.92 -18.15 24.14
C GLU A 194 -19.23 -18.56 23.44
N ALA A 195 -19.32 -18.38 22.11
CA ALA A 195 -20.49 -18.73 21.32
C ALA A 195 -20.72 -20.25 21.28
N ARG A 196 -19.65 -21.05 21.17
CA ARG A 196 -19.75 -22.52 21.17
C ARG A 196 -20.23 -23.06 22.52
N ARG A 197 -19.79 -22.47 23.63
CA ARG A 197 -20.25 -22.89 24.97
C ARG A 197 -21.69 -22.45 25.26
N ARG A 198 -22.11 -21.23 24.87
CA ARG A 198 -23.53 -20.82 24.99
C ARG A 198 -24.49 -21.74 24.24
N LYS A 199 -24.07 -22.32 23.11
CA LYS A 199 -24.85 -23.34 22.37
C LYS A 199 -24.84 -24.71 23.04
N ALA A 200 -23.78 -25.06 23.78
CA ALA A 200 -23.69 -26.32 24.53
C ALA A 200 -24.48 -26.27 25.85
N ASP A 201 -24.55 -25.09 26.47
CA ASP A 201 -25.34 -24.83 27.69
C ASP A 201 -26.82 -24.53 27.38
N ALA A 202 -27.23 -24.50 26.10
CA ALA A 202 -28.63 -24.40 25.71
C ALA A 202 -29.32 -25.74 26.04
N PRO A 203 -30.23 -25.80 27.03
CA PRO A 203 -30.85 -27.06 27.42
C PRO A 203 -31.65 -27.59 26.25
N GLY A 204 -31.29 -28.77 25.75
CA GLY A 204 -32.18 -29.55 24.92
C GLY A 204 -33.52 -29.69 25.65
N ARG A 205 -34.58 -29.19 25.01
CA ARG A 205 -35.98 -29.60 25.16
C ARG A 205 -36.11 -30.86 26.02
N ARG A 206 -36.50 -30.72 27.28
CA ARG A 206 -37.23 -31.80 27.95
C ARG A 206 -38.53 -31.97 27.16
N ARG A 207 -38.62 -33.10 26.44
CA ARG A 207 -39.81 -33.61 25.74
C ARG A 207 -40.91 -33.92 26.79
N PRO A 208 -42.20 -33.86 26.42
CA PRO A 208 -43.32 -33.63 27.33
C PRO A 208 -43.67 -34.89 28.12
N ALA A 209 -44.12 -34.71 29.36
CA ALA A 209 -44.84 -35.74 30.07
C ALA A 209 -46.25 -35.82 29.49
N ALA A 210 -46.51 -36.91 28.77
CA ALA A 210 -47.87 -37.42 28.58
C ALA A 210 -48.14 -38.40 29.73
N ASP A 211 -49.17 -38.12 30.51
CA ASP A 211 -49.95 -38.99 31.40
C ASP A 211 -51.05 -38.07 31.99
N GLY A 212 -52.36 -38.33 31.96
CA GLY A 212 -53.14 -39.45 31.49
C GLY A 212 -54.62 -39.03 31.51
N SER A 213 -55.42 -39.79 30.76
CA SER A 213 -56.89 -39.89 30.77
C SER A 213 -57.56 -39.59 32.12
N ASP A 214 -58.59 -38.72 32.12
CA ASP A 214 -59.86 -39.09 32.75
C ASP A 214 -61.05 -38.35 32.12
N ALA A 215 -62.13 -39.12 31.96
CA ALA A 215 -63.33 -38.82 31.21
C ALA A 215 -64.38 -38.05 32.04
N GLY A 216 -65.27 -37.32 31.35
CA GLY A 216 -66.62 -37.06 31.87
C GLY A 216 -67.29 -35.79 31.36
N GLY A 217 -68.33 -35.95 30.54
CA GLY A 217 -69.52 -35.09 30.62
C GLY A 217 -69.98 -34.33 29.37
N SER A 218 -70.79 -35.00 28.54
CA SER A 218 -72.04 -34.51 27.92
C SER A 218 -72.04 -33.29 26.96
N GLU A 219 -72.25 -33.59 25.68
CA GLU A 219 -72.93 -32.84 24.61
C GLU A 219 -74.39 -32.39 24.96
N PRO A 220 -75.18 -31.69 24.09
CA PRO A 220 -74.88 -30.90 22.87
C PRO A 220 -75.66 -29.55 22.79
N SER A 221 -75.38 -28.71 21.78
CA SER A 221 -76.41 -27.84 21.19
C SER A 221 -76.11 -27.49 19.73
N ALA A 222 -77.19 -27.38 18.96
CA ALA A 222 -77.33 -27.54 17.52
C ALA A 222 -76.78 -26.39 16.65
N GLY A 223 -76.46 -26.71 15.38
CA GLY A 223 -75.88 -25.84 14.34
C GLY A 223 -76.86 -24.84 13.69
N PRO A 224 -76.82 -24.57 12.36
CA PRO A 224 -75.89 -25.01 11.32
C PRO A 224 -75.40 -23.92 10.32
N ALA A 225 -74.45 -24.32 9.47
CA ALA A 225 -74.26 -23.95 8.05
C ALA A 225 -74.13 -22.48 7.61
N GLU A 226 -73.01 -22.14 6.93
CA GLU A 226 -73.07 -21.72 5.52
C GLU A 226 -71.72 -21.90 4.81
N ALA A 227 -71.79 -22.23 3.54
CA ALA A 227 -70.72 -22.73 2.68
C ALA A 227 -70.35 -21.73 1.58
N ALA A 228 -69.07 -21.74 1.14
CA ALA A 228 -68.61 -21.63 -0.26
C ALA A 228 -67.09 -21.33 -0.25
N LYS A 229 -66.20 -22.25 -0.67
CA LYS A 229 -65.72 -22.51 -2.05
C LYS A 229 -65.06 -21.25 -2.69
N SER A 230 -63.90 -21.25 -3.35
CA SER A 230 -62.99 -22.31 -3.83
C SER A 230 -61.82 -21.66 -4.62
N ALA A 231 -60.65 -22.32 -4.62
CA ALA A 231 -59.67 -22.50 -5.72
C ALA A 231 -58.78 -21.32 -6.26
N ASP A 232 -57.48 -21.36 -5.92
CA ASP A 232 -56.23 -21.59 -6.74
C ASP A 232 -56.16 -21.19 -8.25
N PRO A 233 -54.97 -21.20 -8.92
CA PRO A 233 -53.58 -20.82 -8.57
C PRO A 233 -52.86 -20.03 -9.72
N THR A 234 -51.69 -19.40 -9.53
CA THR A 234 -50.65 -19.33 -10.59
C THR A 234 -49.25 -18.93 -10.11
N ALA A 235 -48.26 -19.70 -10.59
CA ALA A 235 -46.84 -19.47 -10.50
C ALA A 235 -46.38 -18.28 -11.36
N THR A 236 -45.23 -17.67 -11.02
CA THR A 236 -44.18 -17.24 -11.99
C THR A 236 -42.89 -16.86 -11.25
N MET A 237 -41.82 -17.61 -11.54
CA MET A 237 -40.42 -17.21 -11.35
C MET A 237 -39.95 -16.35 -12.54
N ALA A 238 -39.05 -15.40 -12.30
CA ALA A 238 -37.87 -15.01 -13.12
C ALA A 238 -37.51 -13.54 -12.79
N LEU A 239 -36.38 -13.24 -12.17
CA LEU A 239 -35.00 -13.19 -12.71
C LEU A 239 -34.85 -12.08 -13.78
N THR A 240 -34.51 -10.87 -13.33
CA THR A 240 -34.08 -9.76 -14.21
C THR A 240 -32.66 -9.35 -13.87
N VAL A 241 -31.79 -9.64 -14.83
CA VAL A 241 -30.39 -9.22 -14.95
C VAL A 241 -30.33 -7.74 -15.37
N LEU A 242 -29.45 -6.96 -14.74
CA LEU A 242 -29.10 -5.59 -15.14
C LEU A 242 -28.09 -5.61 -16.29
N PRO A 243 -28.31 -4.89 -17.40
CA PRO A 243 -27.24 -4.62 -18.36
C PRO A 243 -26.56 -3.28 -18.11
N ALA A 244 -25.24 -3.29 -18.31
CA ALA A 244 -24.39 -2.12 -18.45
C ALA A 244 -24.66 -1.42 -19.80
N SER A 245 -24.57 -0.09 -19.81
CA SER A 245 -24.45 0.68 -21.05
C SER A 245 -23.45 1.83 -20.87
N ALA A 246 -22.39 1.76 -21.68
CA ALA A 246 -21.45 2.83 -21.96
C ALA A 246 -21.80 3.43 -23.32
N ALA A 247 -21.88 4.76 -23.42
CA ALA A 247 -21.60 5.53 -24.64
C ALA A 247 -21.66 7.03 -24.31
N TYR A 248 -20.50 7.68 -24.24
CA TYR A 248 -20.38 9.13 -24.36
C TYR A 248 -19.61 9.45 -25.64
N ARG A 249 -20.34 9.85 -26.69
CA ARG A 249 -19.81 10.53 -27.88
C ARG A 249 -20.16 12.01 -27.74
N SER A 250 -19.17 12.89 -27.76
CA SER A 250 -19.35 14.29 -28.12
C SER A 250 -18.31 14.66 -29.17
N ASN A 251 -18.78 15.26 -30.26
CA ASN A 251 -18.04 15.62 -31.46
C ASN A 251 -18.11 17.16 -31.62
N GLY A 252 -17.07 17.78 -32.17
CA GLY A 252 -17.21 19.08 -32.88
C GLY A 252 -16.25 20.21 -32.51
N SER A 253 -15.22 20.42 -33.35
CA SER A 253 -14.64 21.74 -33.69
C SER A 253 -15.48 22.39 -34.81
N PRO A 254 -15.37 23.71 -35.05
CA PRO A 254 -14.24 24.28 -35.80
C PRO A 254 -13.33 25.22 -35.00
#